data_AF-J9DS08-F1
#
_entry.id   AF-J9DS08-F1
#
_cell.length_a   1.000
_cell.length_b   1.000
_cell.length_c   1.000
_cell.angle_alpha   90.00
_cell.angle_beta   90.00
_cell.angle_gamma   90.00
#
_symmetry.space_group_name_H-M   'P 1'
#
loop_
_entity.id
_entity.type
_entity.pdbx_description
1 polymer ?
#
loop_
_entity_poly.entity_id
_entity_poly.type
_entity_poly.pdbx_seq_one_letter_code
_entity_poly.pdbx_strand_id
1 'polypeptide(L)'
;QDPDPLDDRHPAKTYPSCILGHLLKVISRYEEFMNKLLVSYLMSRDDIELNIASARLLLNIIPGLDSAVLSEPEGLIPQLYRWAENNTTNCYLRAYSFGLLAAALDVTSVASSLKLENSALIPIALRRLKDLFEQMEKEKQETAEISEPDKENKEGNVEDSGPFAGMPREIFHSGERPSLAD
;
A
#
# COMPACT_ATOMS: atom_id res chain seq x y z
N GLN A 1 18.70 -14.57 -16.57
CA GLN A 1 19.26 -13.22 -16.49
C GLN A 1 18.82 -12.68 -15.15
N ASP A 2 19.76 -12.34 -14.28
CA ASP A 2 19.45 -11.90 -12.92
C ASP A 2 18.78 -10.52 -13.02
N PRO A 3 17.60 -10.28 -12.40
CA PRO A 3 16.96 -8.98 -12.43
C PRO A 3 17.86 -7.95 -11.73
N ASP A 4 17.94 -6.75 -12.32
CA ASP A 4 18.70 -5.65 -11.73
C ASP A 4 18.15 -5.33 -10.33
N PRO A 5 18.98 -5.38 -9.27
CA PRO A 5 18.53 -5.13 -7.90
C PRO A 5 18.04 -3.70 -7.66
N LEU A 6 18.26 -2.77 -8.60
CA LEU A 6 17.75 -1.40 -8.57
C LEU A 6 16.50 -1.20 -9.45
N ASP A 7 15.99 -2.27 -10.07
CA ASP A 7 14.79 -2.19 -10.90
C ASP A 7 13.51 -2.20 -10.07
N ASP A 8 13.11 -1.02 -9.62
CA ASP A 8 11.85 -0.79 -8.88
C ASP A 8 10.60 -0.77 -9.79
N ARG A 9 10.74 -1.06 -11.09
CA ARG A 9 9.60 -1.04 -12.00
C ARG A 9 8.62 -2.15 -11.64
N HIS A 10 7.33 -1.81 -11.69
CA HIS A 10 6.26 -2.78 -11.45
C HIS A 10 6.44 -4.01 -12.36
N PRO A 11 6.18 -5.25 -11.88
CA PRO A 11 6.37 -6.47 -12.68
C PRO A 11 5.66 -6.47 -14.04
N ALA A 12 4.53 -5.77 -14.14
CA ALA A 12 3.81 -5.59 -15.41
C ALA A 12 4.59 -4.77 -16.47
N LYS A 13 5.54 -3.92 -16.04
CA LYS A 13 6.44 -3.15 -16.90
C LYS A 13 7.74 -3.91 -17.17
N THR A 14 8.27 -4.64 -16.19
CA THR A 14 9.51 -5.42 -16.30
C THR A 14 9.30 -6.72 -17.08
N TYR A 15 8.16 -7.38 -16.89
CA TYR A 15 7.77 -8.62 -17.57
C TYR A 15 6.37 -8.48 -18.18
N PRO A 16 6.21 -7.73 -19.29
CA PRO A 16 4.89 -7.46 -19.87
C PRO A 16 4.13 -8.72 -20.30
N SER A 17 4.84 -9.81 -20.60
CA SER A 17 4.30 -11.12 -20.98
C SER A 17 3.85 -11.99 -19.80
N CYS A 18 4.05 -11.54 -18.55
CA CYS A 18 3.52 -12.26 -17.39
C CYS A 18 1.99 -12.19 -17.35
N ILE A 19 1.37 -13.17 -16.70
CA ILE A 19 -0.10 -13.27 -16.59
C ILE A 19 -0.70 -11.98 -16.02
N LEU A 20 -0.04 -11.38 -15.02
CA LEU A 20 -0.47 -10.12 -14.41
C LEU A 20 -0.42 -8.95 -15.40
N GLY A 21 0.65 -8.83 -16.19
CA GLY A 21 0.77 -7.78 -17.21
C GLY A 21 -0.30 -7.91 -18.30
N HIS A 22 -0.59 -9.13 -18.74
CA HIS A 22 -1.68 -9.40 -19.67
C HIS A 22 -3.04 -9.02 -19.08
N LEU A 23 -3.32 -9.44 -17.85
CA LEU A 23 -4.57 -9.13 -17.16
C LEU A 23 -4.80 -7.62 -17.05
N LEU A 24 -3.79 -6.88 -16.56
CA LEU A 24 -3.88 -5.43 -16.40
C LEU A 24 -4.15 -4.73 -17.73
N LYS A 25 -3.47 -5.16 -18.81
CA LYS A 25 -3.66 -4.62 -20.16
C LYS A 25 -5.05 -4.91 -20.74
N VAL A 26 -5.63 -6.08 -20.43
CA VAL A 26 -6.99 -6.42 -20.89
C VAL A 26 -8.03 -5.60 -20.13
N ILE A 27 -7.91 -5.52 -18.80
CA ILE A 27 -8.84 -4.76 -17.96
C ILE A 27 -8.79 -3.26 -18.31
N SER A 28 -7.60 -2.68 -18.45
CA SER A 28 -7.45 -1.24 -18.72
C SER A 28 -7.95 -0.82 -20.10
N ARG A 29 -7.98 -1.75 -21.07
CA ARG A 29 -8.52 -1.52 -22.42
C ARG A 29 -10.02 -1.70 -22.53
N TYR A 30 -10.67 -2.25 -21.49
CA TYR A 30 -12.12 -2.44 -21.51
C TYR A 30 -12.82 -1.15 -21.09
N GLU A 31 -13.07 -0.28 -22.08
CA GLU A 31 -13.59 1.10 -21.89
C GLU A 31 -14.88 1.15 -21.06
N GLU A 32 -15.83 0.25 -21.29
CA GLU A 32 -17.10 0.24 -20.56
C GLU A 32 -16.88 0.02 -19.05
N PHE A 33 -15.95 -0.88 -18.70
CA PHE A 33 -15.58 -1.11 -17.31
C PHE A 33 -14.85 0.08 -16.71
N MET A 34 -13.87 0.64 -17.42
CA MET A 34 -13.12 1.81 -16.95
C MET A 34 -14.03 3.00 -16.72
N ASN A 35 -14.96 3.26 -17.63
CA ASN A 35 -15.94 4.34 -17.49
C ASN A 35 -16.87 4.11 -16.30
N LYS A 36 -17.40 2.89 -16.10
CA LYS A 36 -18.21 2.57 -14.91
C LYS A 36 -17.40 2.70 -13.62
N LEU A 37 -16.15 2.24 -13.61
CA LEU A 37 -15.26 2.34 -12.46
C LEU A 37 -15.01 3.80 -12.07
N LEU A 38 -14.69 4.65 -13.03
CA LEU A 38 -14.37 6.06 -12.80
C LEU A 38 -15.62 6.90 -12.48
N VAL A 39 -16.66 6.78 -13.30
CA VAL A 39 -17.81 7.68 -13.24
C VAL A 39 -18.91 7.16 -12.30
N SER A 40 -19.20 5.86 -12.33
CA SER A 40 -20.32 5.29 -11.56
C SER A 40 -19.92 4.86 -10.15
N TYR A 41 -18.70 4.34 -9.96
CA TYR A 41 -18.30 3.80 -8.65
C TYR A 41 -17.36 4.74 -7.88
N LEU A 42 -16.28 5.20 -8.50
CA LEU A 42 -15.34 6.12 -7.86
C LEU A 42 -16.00 7.47 -7.59
N MET A 43 -16.74 8.03 -8.55
CA MET A 43 -17.48 9.29 -8.37
C MET A 43 -18.91 9.12 -7.86
N SER A 44 -19.25 7.94 -7.31
CA SER A 44 -20.56 7.72 -6.67
C SER A 44 -20.78 8.73 -5.55
N ARG A 45 -22.00 9.28 -5.46
CA ARG A 45 -22.37 10.23 -4.40
C ARG A 45 -22.76 9.47 -3.13
N ASP A 46 -22.33 10.00 -1.99
CA ASP A 46 -22.72 9.54 -0.65
C ASP A 46 -22.41 8.07 -0.33
N ASP A 47 -21.55 7.41 -1.14
CA ASP A 47 -21.10 6.04 -0.92
C ASP A 47 -19.57 5.99 -0.79
N ILE A 48 -19.09 6.33 0.41
CA ILE A 48 -17.67 6.39 0.73
C ILE A 48 -17.00 5.02 0.59
N GLU A 49 -17.68 3.94 0.98
CA GLU A 49 -17.12 2.60 0.90
C GLU A 49 -16.92 2.15 -0.56
N LEU A 50 -17.89 2.45 -1.43
CA LEU A 50 -17.75 2.22 -2.86
C LEU A 50 -16.65 3.07 -3.47
N ASN A 51 -16.52 4.34 -3.08
CA ASN A 51 -15.43 5.19 -3.54
C ASN A 51 -14.06 4.63 -3.12
N ILE A 52 -13.92 4.17 -1.86
CA ILE A 52 -12.70 3.56 -1.33
C ILE A 52 -12.34 2.29 -2.09
N ALA A 53 -13.30 1.38 -2.29
CA ALA A 53 -13.08 0.13 -3.01
C ALA A 53 -12.66 0.39 -4.46
N SER A 54 -13.31 1.37 -5.11
CA SER A 54 -13.03 1.77 -6.49
C SER A 54 -11.66 2.41 -6.63
N ALA A 55 -11.30 3.33 -5.72
CA ALA A 55 -10.00 3.99 -5.72
C ALA A 55 -8.87 2.98 -5.49
N ARG A 56 -9.06 2.02 -4.59
CA ARG A 56 -8.12 0.93 -4.34
C ARG A 56 -7.95 0.06 -5.57
N LEU A 57 -9.04 -0.34 -6.21
CA LEU A 57 -8.98 -1.13 -7.45
C LEU A 57 -8.24 -0.36 -8.56
N LEU A 58 -8.56 0.92 -8.74
CA LEU A 58 -7.93 1.76 -9.74
C LEU A 58 -6.42 1.89 -9.54
N LEU A 59 -5.95 2.06 -8.30
CA LEU A 59 -4.51 2.06 -7.96
C LEU A 59 -3.81 0.76 -8.34
N ASN A 60 -4.48 -0.39 -8.20
CA ASN A 60 -3.94 -1.68 -8.63
C ASN A 60 -3.90 -1.81 -10.16
N ILE A 61 -4.78 -1.12 -10.88
CA ILE A 61 -4.86 -1.16 -12.35
C ILE A 61 -3.88 -0.18 -13.01
N ILE A 62 -3.55 0.94 -12.34
CA ILE A 62 -2.67 2.01 -12.87
C ILE A 62 -1.40 1.50 -13.57
N PRO A 63 -0.65 0.48 -13.09
CA PRO A 63 0.55 0.03 -13.78
C PRO A 63 0.33 -0.44 -15.23
N GLY A 64 -0.89 -0.86 -15.59
CA GLY A 64 -1.28 -1.22 -16.96
C GLY A 64 -2.22 -0.22 -17.64
N LEU A 65 -2.50 0.92 -17.00
CA LEU A 65 -3.33 2.00 -17.52
C LEU A 65 -2.46 3.11 -18.10
N ASP A 66 -2.95 3.77 -19.14
CA ASP A 66 -2.36 5.04 -19.58
C ASP A 66 -2.80 6.15 -18.60
N SER A 67 -1.84 6.83 -17.97
CA SER A 67 -2.11 7.90 -17.00
C SER A 67 -3.00 9.01 -17.54
N ALA A 68 -3.03 9.23 -18.87
CA ALA A 68 -3.93 10.20 -19.50
C ALA A 68 -5.42 9.92 -19.23
N VAL A 69 -5.81 8.65 -19.09
CA VAL A 69 -7.19 8.22 -18.83
C VAL A 69 -7.73 8.80 -17.53
N LEU A 70 -6.88 9.09 -16.53
CA LEU A 70 -7.31 9.70 -15.26
C LEU A 70 -7.73 11.17 -15.42
N SER A 71 -7.35 11.82 -16.51
CA SER A 71 -7.69 13.22 -16.79
C SER A 71 -8.93 13.39 -17.68
N GLU A 72 -9.44 12.30 -18.27
CA GLU A 72 -10.59 12.33 -19.17
C GLU A 72 -11.94 12.56 -18.45
N PRO A 73 -12.23 11.94 -17.29
CA PRO A 73 -13.52 12.12 -16.63
C PRO A 73 -13.63 13.52 -16.05
N GLU A 74 -14.68 14.23 -16.47
CA GLU A 74 -14.96 15.57 -15.98
C GLU A 74 -15.18 15.57 -14.45
N GLY A 75 -14.48 16.47 -13.76
CA GLY A 75 -14.60 16.64 -12.32
C GLY A 75 -13.82 15.63 -11.47
N LEU A 76 -13.22 14.58 -12.04
CA LEU A 76 -12.43 13.61 -11.26
C LEU A 76 -11.24 14.26 -10.55
N ILE A 77 -10.40 14.99 -11.28
CA ILE A 77 -9.21 15.65 -10.71
C ILE A 77 -9.60 16.63 -9.58
N PRO A 78 -10.53 17.59 -9.77
CA PRO A 78 -11.02 18.44 -8.68
C PRO A 78 -11.55 17.66 -7.48
N GLN A 79 -12.25 16.56 -7.72
CA GLN A 79 -12.79 15.70 -6.68
C GLN A 79 -11.69 15.01 -5.85
N LEU A 80 -10.62 14.56 -6.51
CA LEU A 80 -9.46 13.99 -5.84
C LEU A 80 -8.76 15.02 -4.94
N TYR A 81 -8.58 16.27 -5.40
CA TYR A 81 -8.05 17.35 -4.56
C TYR A 81 -8.95 17.60 -3.34
N ARG A 82 -10.26 17.68 -3.54
CA ARG A 82 -11.22 17.87 -2.44
C ARG A 82 -11.09 16.79 -1.36
N TRP A 83 -10.94 15.53 -1.78
CA TRP A 83 -10.71 14.42 -0.84
C TRP A 83 -9.33 14.47 -0.18
N ALA A 84 -8.29 14.86 -0.92
CA ALA A 84 -6.91 14.93 -0.45
C ALA A 84 -6.70 16.07 0.57
N GLU A 85 -7.33 17.22 0.36
CA GLU A 85 -7.20 18.42 1.22
C GLU A 85 -8.02 18.30 2.50
N ASN A 86 -9.24 17.77 2.42
CA ASN A 86 -10.16 17.76 3.54
C ASN A 86 -9.75 16.71 4.60
N ASN A 87 -9.49 17.19 5.82
CA ASN A 87 -9.12 16.35 6.96
C ASN A 87 -10.27 15.49 7.50
N THR A 88 -11.53 15.82 7.17
CA THR A 88 -12.70 15.00 7.57
C THR A 88 -12.99 13.87 6.59
N THR A 89 -12.35 13.86 5.42
CA THR A 89 -12.41 12.72 4.49
C THR A 89 -11.83 11.49 5.16
N ASN A 90 -12.45 10.33 4.92
CA ASN A 90 -11.93 9.03 5.37
C ASN A 90 -10.43 8.89 5.04
N CYS A 91 -9.64 8.38 5.99
CA CYS A 91 -8.19 8.34 5.90
C CYS A 91 -7.69 7.50 4.70
N TYR A 92 -8.38 6.43 4.34
CA TYR A 92 -8.06 5.57 3.21
C TYR A 92 -8.36 6.26 1.89
N LEU A 93 -9.57 6.81 1.75
CA LEU A 93 -9.96 7.55 0.55
C LEU A 93 -8.99 8.71 0.29
N ARG A 94 -8.65 9.45 1.35
CA ARG A 94 -7.68 10.54 1.29
C ARG A 94 -6.30 10.06 0.81
N ALA A 95 -5.80 8.94 1.35
CA ALA A 95 -4.52 8.36 0.93
C ALA A 95 -4.56 7.89 -0.53
N TYR A 96 -5.65 7.26 -0.95
CA TYR A 96 -5.82 6.83 -2.34
C TYR A 96 -5.93 8.02 -3.29
N SER A 97 -6.57 9.12 -2.90
CA SER A 97 -6.60 10.35 -3.70
C SER A 97 -5.21 10.91 -3.96
N PHE A 98 -4.30 10.90 -2.97
CA PHE A 98 -2.90 11.28 -3.20
C PHE A 98 -2.22 10.36 -4.23
N GLY A 99 -2.44 9.05 -4.13
CA GLY A 99 -1.88 8.09 -5.09
C GLY A 99 -2.42 8.26 -6.52
N LEU A 100 -3.73 8.51 -6.65
CA LEU A 100 -4.37 8.75 -7.94
C LEU A 100 -3.94 10.09 -8.55
N LEU A 101 -3.79 11.13 -7.73
CA LEU A 101 -3.22 12.41 -8.15
C LEU A 101 -1.78 12.25 -8.62
N ALA A 102 -0.94 11.48 -7.90
CA ALA A 102 0.42 11.20 -8.34
C ALA A 102 0.44 10.56 -9.74
N ALA A 103 -0.40 9.54 -9.97
CA ALA A 103 -0.51 8.90 -11.29
C ALA A 103 -1.01 9.86 -12.38
N ALA A 104 -1.95 10.76 -12.07
CA ALA A 104 -2.42 11.77 -13.02
C ALA A 104 -1.35 12.84 -13.33
N LEU A 105 -0.53 13.20 -12.33
CA LEU A 105 0.55 14.18 -12.44
C LEU A 105 1.77 13.67 -13.20
N ASP A 106 1.90 12.36 -13.44
CA ASP A 106 2.88 11.81 -14.38
C ASP A 106 2.68 12.36 -15.81
N VAL A 107 1.45 12.81 -16.13
CA VAL A 107 1.15 13.51 -17.38
C VAL A 107 1.56 14.98 -17.24
N THR A 108 2.64 15.38 -17.92
CA THR A 108 3.24 16.71 -17.79
C THR A 108 2.29 17.86 -18.12
N SER A 109 1.41 17.69 -19.11
CA SER A 109 0.39 18.69 -19.46
C SER A 109 -0.59 18.91 -18.31
N VAL A 110 -1.08 17.82 -17.68
CA VAL A 110 -1.95 17.87 -16.50
C VAL A 110 -1.24 18.55 -15.34
N ALA A 111 -0.02 18.11 -15.01
CA ALA A 111 0.77 18.69 -13.92
C ALA A 111 1.05 20.19 -14.11
N SER A 112 1.27 20.63 -15.35
CA SER A 112 1.51 22.05 -15.65
C SER A 112 0.29 22.94 -15.38
N SER A 113 -0.92 22.38 -15.49
CA SER A 113 -2.17 23.10 -15.28
C SER A 113 -2.56 23.20 -13.80
N LEU A 114 -2.08 22.28 -12.96
CA LEU A 114 -2.49 22.13 -11.55
C LEU A 114 -1.48 22.71 -10.55
N LYS A 115 -0.64 23.66 -10.98
CA LYS A 115 0.46 24.19 -10.16
C LYS A 115 -0.03 24.84 -8.86
N LEU A 116 -1.16 25.55 -8.93
CA LEU A 116 -1.70 26.27 -7.78
C LEU A 116 -2.23 25.28 -6.74
N GLU A 117 -3.04 24.33 -7.17
CA GLU A 117 -3.59 23.24 -6.40
C GLU A 117 -2.46 22.40 -5.77
N ASN A 118 -1.42 22.08 -6.54
CA ASN A 118 -0.23 21.38 -6.04
C ASN A 118 0.49 22.17 -4.95
N SER A 119 0.66 23.49 -5.13
CA SER A 119 1.33 24.33 -4.11
C SER A 119 0.54 24.41 -2.80
N ALA A 120 -0.79 24.36 -2.86
CA ALA A 120 -1.66 24.29 -1.68
C ALA A 120 -1.64 22.89 -1.03
N LEU A 121 -1.59 21.83 -1.86
CA LEU A 121 -1.66 20.44 -1.40
C LEU A 121 -0.34 19.95 -0.76
N ILE A 122 0.82 20.41 -1.22
CA ILE A 122 2.14 19.97 -0.72
C ILE A 122 2.29 20.15 0.80
N PRO A 123 2.02 21.33 1.41
CA PRO A 123 2.11 21.49 2.87
C PRO A 123 1.17 20.54 3.63
N ILE A 124 -0.01 20.25 3.07
CA ILE A 124 -0.99 19.33 3.65
C ILE A 124 -0.44 17.90 3.62
N ALA A 125 0.12 17.48 2.48
CA ALA A 125 0.75 16.17 2.31
C ALA A 125 1.92 15.96 3.28
N LEU A 126 2.81 16.95 3.40
CA LEU A 126 3.97 16.91 4.29
C LEU A 126 3.56 16.83 5.77
N ARG A 127 2.56 17.60 6.18
CA ARG A 127 2.02 17.51 7.55
C ARG A 127 1.45 16.13 7.83
N ARG A 128 0.65 15.60 6.91
CA ARG A 128 0.08 14.25 7.03
C ARG A 128 1.15 13.17 7.09
N LEU A 129 2.19 13.28 6.28
CA LEU A 129 3.32 12.33 6.30
C LEU A 129 4.01 12.36 7.67
N LYS A 130 4.23 13.54 8.25
CA LYS A 130 4.78 13.68 9.59
C LYS A 130 3.88 13.02 10.64
N ASP A 131 2.58 13.29 10.61
CA ASP A 131 1.62 12.70 11.57
C ASP A 131 1.60 11.16 11.49
N LEU A 132 1.61 10.61 10.27
CA LEU A 132 1.65 9.17 10.03
C LEU A 132 2.97 8.54 10.49
N PHE A 133 4.09 9.24 10.28
CA PHE A 133 5.40 8.78 10.75
C PHE A 133 5.45 8.72 12.29
N GLU A 134 4.92 9.73 12.97
CA GLU A 134 4.81 9.73 14.43
C GLU A 134 3.91 8.61 14.96
N GLN A 135 2.84 8.26 14.25
CA GLN A 135 1.97 7.12 14.59
C GLN A 135 2.69 5.78 14.41
N MET A 136 3.38 5.60 13.28
CA MET A 136 4.15 4.37 12.99
C MET A 136 5.22 4.10 14.06
N GLU A 137 5.95 5.13 14.50
CA GLU A 137 6.98 4.98 15.53
C GLU A 137 6.37 4.62 16.90
N LYS A 138 5.18 5.15 17.23
CA LYS A 138 4.46 4.77 18.46
C LYS A 138 3.99 3.31 18.41
N GLU A 139 3.36 2.90 17.31
CA GLU A 139 2.89 1.51 17.11
C GLU A 139 4.06 0.52 17.21
N LYS A 140 5.24 0.89 16.70
CA LYS A 140 6.46 0.10 16.81
C LYS A 140 6.97 -0.03 18.24
N GLN A 141 6.92 1.05 19.02
CA GLN A 141 7.30 1.03 20.45
C GLN A 141 6.34 0.16 21.27
N GLU A 142 5.03 0.32 21.07
CA GLU A 142 4.00 -0.49 21.74
C GLU A 142 4.13 -1.98 21.40
N THR A 143 4.42 -2.32 20.14
CA THR A 143 4.64 -3.72 19.71
C THR A 143 5.89 -4.33 20.34
N ALA A 144 6.95 -3.53 20.53
CA ALA A 144 8.17 -3.98 21.21
C ALA A 144 7.92 -4.24 22.70
N GLU A 145 7.17 -3.36 23.38
CA GLU A 145 6.84 -3.50 24.81
C GLU A 145 5.92 -4.70 25.10
N ILE A 146 4.99 -5.03 24.20
CA ILE A 146 4.11 -6.21 24.32
C ILE A 146 4.88 -7.54 24.10
N SER A 147 6.01 -7.51 23.39
CA SER A 147 6.86 -8.68 23.19
C SER A 147 7.83 -8.98 24.35
N GLU A 148 7.96 -8.07 25.32
CA GLU A 148 8.83 -8.21 26.51
C GLU A 148 8.09 -8.28 27.87
N PRO A 149 7.04 -9.09 28.05
CA PRO A 149 6.73 -9.56 29.40
C PRO A 149 6.41 -11.06 29.42
N ASP A 150 7.44 -11.92 29.30
CA ASP A 150 7.36 -13.31 29.79
C ASP A 150 8.74 -13.99 29.96
N LYS A 151 9.79 -13.23 30.31
CA LYS A 151 11.06 -13.81 30.79
C LYS A 151 11.23 -13.80 32.32
N GLU A 152 10.22 -13.35 33.06
CA GLU A 152 10.21 -13.39 34.52
C GLU A 152 8.99 -14.14 35.07
N ASN A 153 8.79 -15.38 34.65
CA ASN A 153 8.06 -16.33 35.49
C ASN A 153 9.08 -17.32 36.07
N LYS A 154 9.41 -17.02 37.34
CA LYS A 154 10.07 -17.89 38.32
C LYS A 154 9.88 -19.36 37.98
N GLU A 155 10.98 -20.09 37.91
CA GLU A 155 11.01 -21.56 38.03
C GLU A 155 10.41 -21.94 39.40
N GLY A 156 9.09 -21.97 39.46
CA GLY A 156 8.36 -22.72 40.45
C GLY A 156 8.62 -24.18 40.15
N ASN A 157 9.26 -24.85 41.09
CA ASN A 157 9.53 -26.27 41.09
C ASN A 157 8.20 -27.04 41.01
N VAL A 158 7.69 -27.28 39.80
CA VAL A 158 6.55 -28.16 39.56
C VAL A 158 7.14 -29.55 39.32
N GLU A 159 6.98 -30.43 40.31
CA GLU A 159 7.28 -31.84 40.16
C GLU A 159 6.45 -32.41 39.00
N ASP A 160 7.12 -32.65 37.86
CA ASP A 160 6.55 -33.29 36.68
C ASP A 160 6.24 -34.75 37.03
N SER A 161 4.96 -35.04 37.29
CA SER A 161 4.43 -36.39 37.52
C SER A 161 3.75 -36.96 36.27
N GLY A 162 4.08 -36.42 35.10
CA GLY A 162 3.61 -36.93 33.81
C GLY A 162 4.44 -38.10 33.27
N PRO A 163 3.92 -38.83 32.26
CA PRO A 163 4.59 -40.01 31.67
C PRO A 163 5.91 -39.70 30.93
N PHE A 164 6.34 -38.43 30.91
CA PHE A 164 7.55 -37.95 30.25
C PHE A 164 8.56 -37.30 31.22
N ALA A 165 8.37 -37.44 32.54
CA ALA A 165 9.18 -36.82 33.59
C ALA A 165 10.69 -37.16 33.58
N GLY A 166 11.13 -38.06 32.69
CA GLY A 166 12.53 -38.45 32.52
C GLY A 166 13.10 -38.16 31.12
N MET A 167 12.38 -37.43 30.26
CA MET A 167 12.89 -37.09 28.93
C MET A 167 13.95 -35.97 29.03
N PRO A 168 15.14 -36.15 28.43
CA PRO A 168 16.10 -35.07 28.27
C PRO A 168 15.46 -33.97 27.41
N ARG A 169 15.43 -32.73 27.92
CA ARG A 169 15.06 -31.58 27.10
C ARG A 169 16.16 -31.34 26.08
N GLU A 170 15.89 -31.62 24.81
CA GLU A 170 16.80 -31.21 23.74
C GLU A 170 16.79 -29.68 23.64
N ILE A 171 17.91 -29.09 24.03
CA ILE A 171 18.21 -27.68 23.77
C ILE A 171 18.62 -27.63 22.30
N PHE A 172 17.80 -26.99 21.46
CA PHE A 172 18.23 -26.63 20.11
C PHE A 172 19.37 -25.61 20.24
N HIS A 173 20.60 -26.11 20.26
CA HIS A 173 21.76 -25.28 19.99
C HIS A 173 21.60 -24.72 18.58
N SER A 174 21.59 -23.39 18.49
CA SER A 174 21.81 -22.64 17.26
C SER A 174 23.23 -22.94 16.75
N GLY A 175 23.39 -24.12 16.15
CA GLY A 175 24.62 -24.58 15.53
C GLY A 175 24.78 -23.97 14.15
N GLU A 176 25.96 -23.43 13.92
CA GLU A 176 26.44 -22.84 12.67
C GLU A 176 26.14 -23.72 11.45
N ARG A 177 25.80 -23.07 10.32
CA ARG A 177 25.63 -23.72 9.01
C ARG A 177 26.92 -24.45 8.62
N PRO A 178 26.87 -25.74 8.22
CA PRO A 178 28.03 -26.41 7.67
C PRO A 178 28.44 -25.77 6.34
N SER A 179 29.71 -25.38 6.26
CA SER A 179 30.41 -24.99 5.03
C SER A 179 30.47 -26.18 4.07
N LEU A 180 29.84 -26.06 2.90
CA LEU A 180 30.00 -27.00 1.79
C LEU A 180 31.31 -26.70 1.05
N ALA A 181 32.30 -27.60 1.21
CA ALA A 181 33.41 -27.77 0.30
C ALA A 181 33.53 -29.28 -0.01
N ASP A 182 33.07 -29.68 -1.19
CA ASP A 182 33.87 -30.18 -2.33
C ASP A 182 32.94 -30.60 -3.48
#